data_AF-A0A828NI42-F1
#
_entry.id   AF-A0A828NI42-F1
#
_cell.length_a   1.000
_cell.length_b   1.000
_cell.length_c   1.000
_cell.angle_alpha   90.00
_cell.angle_beta   90.00
_cell.angle_gamma   90.00
#
_symmetry.space_group_name_H-M   'P 1'
#
loop_
_entity.id
_entity.type
_entity.pdbx_description
1 polymer ?
#
loop_
_entity_poly.entity_id
_entity_poly.type
_entity_poly.pdbx_seq_one_letter_code
_entity_poly.pdbx_strand_id
1 'polypeptide(L)'
;SALKDRHNAVEVNWIDPNNGWETATELVEDTQAIARYGRNVTKMDAFGCTSRGQAHRAGLWLIKTELLETQTVDFSVGAEGLRHVPGDVIEICDDDYAGISTGGRVLAVNSQTRTLTLDREITLPSSGTTLISLVDGSGNPVSVEVQSVTDGLKVKVNRVPDGVAEYSVWGLKLPTLRQRLFR
;
A
#
# COMPACT_ATOMS: atom_id res chain seq x y z
N SER A 1 -13.02 6.34 4.31
CA SER A 1 -14.18 7.10 3.78
C SER A 1 -15.36 6.17 3.54
N ALA A 2 -16.57 6.55 4.00
CA ALA A 2 -17.78 5.76 3.81
C ALA A 2 -18.16 5.71 2.33
N LEU A 3 -18.79 4.63 1.88
CA LEU A 3 -19.22 4.47 0.47
C LEU A 3 -20.11 5.60 -0.03
N LYS A 4 -20.90 6.21 0.87
CA LYS A 4 -21.81 7.32 0.57
C LYS A 4 -21.09 8.63 0.24
N ASP A 5 -19.86 8.80 0.71
CA ASP A 5 -19.08 10.02 0.51
C ASP A 5 -18.24 9.97 -0.78
N ARG A 6 -18.36 8.88 -1.55
CA ARG A 6 -17.62 8.67 -2.80
C ARG A 6 -18.48 9.11 -3.98
N HIS A 7 -18.00 10.11 -4.69
CA HIS A 7 -18.58 10.68 -5.89
C HIS A 7 -18.17 9.87 -7.10
N ASN A 8 -19.11 9.67 -8.02
CA ASN A 8 -18.91 8.96 -9.28
C ASN A 8 -19.27 9.83 -10.49
N ALA A 9 -19.58 11.11 -10.23
CA ALA A 9 -19.80 12.15 -11.22
C ALA A 9 -19.17 13.46 -10.72
N VAL A 10 -18.55 14.21 -11.62
CA VAL A 10 -17.90 15.48 -11.30
C VAL A 10 -18.27 16.52 -12.35
N GLU A 11 -18.73 17.68 -11.90
CA GLU A 11 -18.86 18.90 -12.69
C GLU A 11 -17.57 19.73 -12.53
N VAL A 12 -16.73 19.77 -13.56
CA VAL A 12 -15.45 20.48 -13.56
C VAL A 12 -15.58 21.82 -14.25
N ASN A 13 -15.44 22.91 -13.50
CA ASN A 13 -15.40 24.25 -14.07
C ASN A 13 -14.01 24.54 -14.64
N TRP A 14 -13.96 25.10 -15.84
CA TRP A 14 -12.75 25.52 -16.56
C TRP A 14 -13.02 26.80 -17.36
N ILE A 15 -11.98 27.47 -17.84
CA ILE A 15 -12.12 28.72 -18.60
C ILE A 15 -12.08 28.41 -20.09
N ASP A 16 -13.13 28.71 -20.86
CA ASP A 16 -13.19 28.40 -22.29
C ASP A 16 -12.73 29.60 -23.15
N PRO A 17 -11.57 29.51 -23.84
CA PRO A 17 -11.11 30.57 -24.73
C PRO A 17 -12.04 30.79 -25.94
N ASN A 18 -12.85 29.79 -26.30
CA ASN A 18 -13.79 29.87 -27.43
C ASN A 18 -15.13 30.49 -27.02
N ASN A 19 -15.44 30.54 -25.72
CA ASN A 19 -16.62 31.20 -25.16
C ASN A 19 -16.24 32.51 -24.45
N GLY A 20 -15.36 33.31 -25.06
CA GLY A 20 -15.01 34.62 -24.52
C GLY A 20 -14.29 34.61 -23.17
N TRP A 21 -13.59 33.51 -22.82
CA TRP A 21 -12.93 33.32 -21.52
C TRP A 21 -13.91 33.23 -20.34
N GLU A 22 -15.17 32.87 -20.59
CA GLU A 22 -16.12 32.58 -19.54
C GLU A 22 -15.90 31.19 -18.95
N THR A 23 -16.44 30.97 -17.74
CA THR A 23 -16.43 29.67 -17.09
C THR A 23 -17.39 28.72 -17.80
N ALA A 24 -16.85 27.60 -18.27
CA ALA A 24 -17.62 26.46 -18.79
C ALA A 24 -17.50 25.27 -17.83
N THR A 25 -18.50 24.38 -17.84
CA THR A 25 -18.52 23.18 -17.00
C THR A 25 -18.40 21.93 -17.86
N GLU A 26 -17.44 21.07 -17.56
CA GLU A 26 -17.32 19.73 -18.14
C GLU A 26 -17.87 18.69 -17.16
N LEU A 27 -18.82 17.88 -17.60
CA LEU A 27 -19.36 16.77 -16.81
C LEU A 27 -18.55 15.49 -17.10
N VAL A 28 -17.99 14.90 -16.05
CA VAL A 28 -17.27 13.62 -16.09
C VAL A 28 -18.00 12.61 -15.23
N GLU A 29 -18.29 11.42 -15.77
CA GLU A 29 -19.09 10.40 -15.07
C GLU A 29 -18.51 9.00 -15.26
N ASP A 30 -18.57 8.18 -14.20
CA ASP A 30 -18.32 6.74 -14.26
C ASP A 30 -19.65 5.98 -14.31
N THR A 31 -20.05 5.56 -15.51
CA THR A 31 -21.33 4.88 -15.74
C THR A 31 -21.44 3.54 -15.02
N GLN A 32 -20.34 2.81 -14.82
CA GLN A 32 -20.35 1.54 -14.12
C GLN A 32 -20.55 1.74 -12.61
N ALA A 33 -19.84 2.71 -12.04
CA ALA A 33 -19.99 3.07 -10.63
C ALA A 33 -21.38 3.65 -10.35
N ILE A 34 -21.93 4.47 -11.25
CA ILE A 34 -23.29 5.02 -11.14
C ILE A 34 -24.33 3.90 -11.18
N ALA A 35 -24.21 2.95 -12.10
CA ALA A 35 -25.13 1.82 -12.19
C ALA A 35 -25.15 0.96 -10.91
N ARG A 36 -24.01 0.87 -10.22
CA ARG A 36 -23.85 0.04 -9.02
C ARG A 36 -24.24 0.75 -7.72
N TYR A 37 -23.93 2.04 -7.59
CA TYR A 37 -24.03 2.77 -6.32
C TYR A 37 -25.03 3.93 -6.35
N GLY A 38 -25.64 4.22 -7.51
CA GLY A 38 -26.43 5.43 -7.73
C GLY A 38 -25.56 6.65 -8.01
N ARG A 39 -26.13 7.68 -8.63
CA ARG A 39 -25.39 8.89 -9.02
C ARG A 39 -25.08 9.77 -7.80
N ASN A 40 -23.81 10.09 -7.60
CA ASN A 40 -23.31 11.00 -6.57
C ASN A 40 -22.35 12.02 -7.20
N VAL A 41 -22.73 13.31 -7.14
CA VAL A 41 -22.08 14.39 -7.90
C VAL A 41 -21.32 15.32 -6.97
N THR A 42 -20.10 15.67 -7.36
CA THR A 42 -19.36 16.78 -6.76
C THR A 42 -18.97 17.83 -7.80
N LYS A 43 -18.58 19.01 -7.32
CA LYS A 43 -18.13 20.14 -8.15
C LYS A 43 -16.66 20.41 -7.88
N MET A 44 -15.90 20.70 -8.94
CA MET A 44 -14.47 21.00 -8.86
C MET A 44 -14.13 22.17 -9.76
N ASP A 45 -13.23 23.04 -9.33
CA ASP A 45 -12.66 24.09 -10.17
C ASP A 45 -11.27 23.68 -10.67
N ALA A 46 -11.09 23.57 -11.99
CA ALA A 46 -9.80 23.34 -12.62
C ALA A 46 -9.06 24.68 -12.82
N PHE A 47 -8.41 25.16 -11.77
CA PHE A 47 -7.72 26.44 -11.80
C PHE A 47 -6.64 26.50 -12.91
N GLY A 48 -6.65 27.60 -13.69
CA GLY A 48 -5.72 27.80 -14.81
C GLY A 48 -5.95 26.87 -16.01
N CYS A 49 -7.01 26.06 -16.01
CA CYS A 49 -7.35 25.18 -17.11
C CYS A 49 -8.08 25.92 -18.22
N THR A 50 -7.49 25.97 -19.40
CA THR A 50 -8.07 26.57 -20.62
C THR A 50 -8.45 25.55 -21.69
N SER A 51 -8.41 24.25 -21.34
CA SER A 51 -8.70 23.16 -22.25
C SER A 51 -9.72 22.20 -21.65
N ARG A 52 -10.81 21.95 -22.37
CA ARG A 52 -11.82 20.93 -22.03
C ARG A 52 -11.20 19.57 -21.71
N GLY A 53 -10.20 19.13 -22.47
CA GLY A 53 -9.54 17.83 -22.27
C GLY A 53 -8.72 17.76 -20.97
N GLN A 54 -8.15 18.88 -20.52
CA GLN A 54 -7.49 18.95 -19.22
C GLN A 54 -8.52 18.93 -18.07
N ALA A 55 -9.63 19.66 -18.21
CA ALA A 55 -10.74 19.62 -17.25
C ALA A 55 -11.30 18.19 -17.11
N HIS A 56 -11.52 17.51 -18.24
CA HIS A 56 -11.99 16.12 -18.26
C HIS A 56 -11.02 15.16 -17.54
N ARG A 57 -9.71 15.30 -17.76
CA ARG A 57 -8.70 14.48 -17.05
C ARG A 57 -8.67 14.76 -15.55
N ALA A 58 -8.86 16.01 -15.13
CA ALA A 58 -8.95 16.38 -13.72
C ALA A 58 -10.16 15.74 -13.04
N GLY A 59 -11.34 15.77 -13.70
CA GLY A 59 -12.53 15.08 -13.20
C GLY A 59 -12.36 13.56 -13.13
N LEU A 60 -11.74 12.95 -14.14
CA LEU A 60 -11.41 11.52 -14.12
C LEU A 60 -10.46 11.15 -12.99
N TRP A 61 -9.46 12.00 -12.71
CA TRP A 61 -8.53 11.80 -11.60
C TRP A 61 -9.30 11.78 -10.27
N LEU A 62 -10.17 12.76 -10.03
CA LEU A 62 -10.95 12.83 -8.79
C LEU A 62 -11.82 11.59 -8.58
N ILE A 63 -12.62 11.20 -9.59
CA ILE A 63 -13.49 10.01 -9.52
C ILE A 63 -12.65 8.75 -9.28
N LYS A 64 -11.55 8.57 -10.03
CA LYS A 64 -10.70 7.38 -9.88
C LYS A 64 -10.03 7.33 -8.51
N THR A 65 -9.56 8.45 -8.00
CA THR A 65 -8.99 8.54 -6.66
C THR A 65 -10.02 8.11 -5.62
N GLU A 66 -11.24 8.66 -5.64
CA GLU A 66 -12.28 8.27 -4.67
C GLU A 66 -12.74 6.80 -4.81
N LEU A 67 -12.73 6.25 -6.03
CA LEU A 67 -13.09 4.86 -6.29
C LEU A 67 -12.00 3.86 -5.91
N LEU A 68 -10.72 4.24 -6.01
CA LEU A 68 -9.58 3.34 -5.80
C LEU A 68 -8.95 3.50 -4.41
N GLU A 69 -8.81 4.72 -3.90
CA GLU A 69 -8.23 5.04 -2.59
C GLU A 69 -9.27 4.89 -1.48
N THR A 70 -9.76 3.67 -1.34
CA THR A 70 -10.91 3.35 -0.48
C THR A 70 -10.54 2.99 0.95
N GLN A 71 -9.24 2.84 1.21
CA GLN A 71 -8.72 2.29 2.45
C GLN A 71 -7.56 3.14 2.95
N THR A 72 -7.51 3.29 4.26
CA THR A 72 -6.44 3.98 4.99
C THR A 72 -5.91 3.00 6.02
N VAL A 73 -4.61 3.05 6.27
CA VAL A 73 -3.96 2.24 7.28
C VAL A 73 -3.27 3.19 8.26
N ASP A 74 -3.52 2.98 9.54
CA ASP A 74 -2.84 3.69 10.63
C ASP A 74 -1.86 2.70 11.28
N PHE A 75 -0.60 3.09 11.38
CA PHE A 75 0.45 2.24 11.93
C PHE A 75 1.52 3.09 12.61
N SER A 76 2.34 2.46 13.44
CA SER A 76 3.49 3.08 14.09
C SER A 76 4.77 2.34 13.68
N VAL A 77 5.84 3.09 13.45
CA VAL A 77 7.15 2.58 13.03
C VAL A 77 8.23 3.09 13.97
N GLY A 78 9.28 2.29 14.12
CA GLY A 78 10.52 2.71 14.77
C GLY A 78 11.44 3.47 13.81
N ALA A 79 12.74 3.38 14.04
CA ALA A 79 13.77 4.05 13.23
C ALA A 79 13.74 3.63 11.75
N GLU A 80 13.24 2.43 11.44
CA GLU A 80 13.04 1.93 10.07
C GLU A 80 12.09 2.82 9.25
N GLY A 81 11.21 3.57 9.91
CA GLY A 81 10.27 4.49 9.28
C GLY A 81 10.92 5.77 8.76
N LEU A 82 12.09 6.14 9.27
CA LEU A 82 12.76 7.42 8.95
C LEU A 82 13.17 7.55 7.49
N ARG A 83 13.24 6.43 6.75
CA ARG A 83 13.54 6.44 5.31
C ARG A 83 12.37 6.96 4.47
N HIS A 84 11.15 6.94 5.01
CA HIS A 84 9.95 7.23 4.25
C HIS A 84 9.68 8.71 4.16
N VAL A 85 9.32 9.15 2.95
CA VAL A 85 8.82 10.50 2.69
C VAL A 85 7.37 10.45 2.22
N PRO A 86 6.57 11.51 2.43
CA PRO A 86 5.20 11.56 1.94
C PRO A 86 5.13 11.25 0.44
N GLY A 87 4.27 10.30 0.06
CA GLY A 87 4.09 9.85 -1.31
C GLY A 87 4.84 8.57 -1.68
N ASP A 88 5.70 8.05 -0.79
CA ASP A 88 6.30 6.73 -0.91
C ASP A 88 5.25 5.62 -0.90
N VAL A 89 5.48 4.57 -1.69
CA VAL A 89 4.64 3.37 -1.65
C VAL A 89 5.28 2.34 -0.72
N ILE A 90 4.52 1.91 0.28
CA ILE A 90 4.95 0.97 1.32
C ILE A 90 4.16 -0.33 1.26
N GLU A 91 4.84 -1.43 1.57
CA GLU A 91 4.24 -2.75 1.69
C GLU A 91 3.81 -2.98 3.14
N ILE A 92 2.56 -3.38 3.35
CA ILE A 92 1.99 -3.61 4.68
C ILE A 92 1.73 -5.10 4.89
N CYS A 93 2.32 -5.65 5.94
CA CYS A 93 2.04 -6.98 6.49
C CYS A 93 0.93 -6.84 7.55
N ASP A 94 -0.33 -6.99 7.14
CA ASP A 94 -1.51 -6.84 7.99
C ASP A 94 -2.03 -8.22 8.42
N ASP A 95 -1.79 -8.56 9.69
CA ASP A 95 -2.17 -9.85 10.27
C ASP A 95 -3.70 -10.01 10.37
N ASP A 96 -4.43 -8.94 10.65
CA ASP A 96 -5.89 -8.96 10.78
C ASP A 96 -6.56 -9.18 9.41
N TYR A 97 -5.99 -8.57 8.36
CA TYR A 97 -6.46 -8.78 7.00
C TYR A 97 -6.03 -10.13 6.43
N ALA A 98 -4.81 -10.60 6.73
CA ALA A 98 -4.30 -11.87 6.25
C ALA A 98 -4.89 -13.09 7.00
N GLY A 99 -5.35 -12.89 8.24
CA GLY A 99 -5.83 -13.96 9.12
C GLY A 99 -4.73 -14.88 9.66
N ILE A 100 -3.47 -14.49 9.45
CA ILE A 100 -2.27 -15.21 9.88
C ILE A 100 -1.19 -14.21 10.28
N SER A 101 -0.23 -14.65 11.10
CA SER A 101 0.93 -13.87 11.48
C SER A 101 1.89 -13.70 10.28
N THR A 102 2.01 -12.48 9.78
CA THR A 102 2.75 -12.11 8.57
C THR A 102 3.80 -11.05 8.80
N GLY A 103 3.81 -10.35 9.94
CA GLY A 103 4.86 -9.39 10.28
C GLY A 103 5.13 -9.30 11.77
N GLY A 104 6.28 -8.75 12.14
CA GLY A 104 6.64 -8.64 13.55
C GLY A 104 8.03 -8.05 13.80
N ARG A 105 8.63 -8.50 14.91
CA ARG A 105 9.96 -8.11 15.39
C ARG A 105 10.87 -9.33 15.58
N VAL A 106 12.15 -9.16 15.24
CA VAL A 106 13.18 -10.19 15.48
C VAL A 106 13.64 -10.09 16.93
N LEU A 107 13.50 -11.14 17.73
CA LEU A 107 13.95 -11.18 19.12
C LEU A 107 15.41 -11.63 19.29
N ALA A 108 15.97 -12.36 18.33
CA ALA A 108 17.38 -12.73 18.36
C ALA A 108 17.89 -13.09 16.97
N VAL A 109 19.17 -12.81 16.72
CA VAL A 109 19.86 -13.12 15.46
C VAL A 109 21.08 -13.99 15.76
N ASN A 110 21.16 -15.17 15.15
CA ASN A 110 22.34 -16.03 15.18
C ASN A 110 22.91 -16.15 13.76
N SER A 111 23.88 -15.30 13.44
CA SER A 111 24.49 -15.23 12.11
C SER A 111 25.30 -16.47 11.73
N GLN A 112 25.88 -17.18 12.71
CA GLN A 112 26.66 -18.40 12.47
C GLN A 112 25.78 -19.54 11.95
N THR A 113 24.60 -19.73 12.56
CA THR A 113 23.64 -20.78 12.18
C THR A 113 22.59 -20.28 11.18
N ARG A 114 22.58 -18.98 10.89
CA ARG A 114 21.59 -18.28 10.04
C ARG A 114 20.16 -18.45 10.56
N THR A 115 20.01 -18.34 11.87
CA THR A 115 18.73 -18.51 12.56
C THR A 115 18.25 -17.19 13.14
N LEU A 116 17.00 -16.85 12.87
CA LEU A 116 16.29 -15.71 13.45
C LEU A 116 15.27 -16.25 14.46
N THR A 117 15.15 -15.61 15.63
CA THR A 117 14.05 -15.88 16.57
C THR A 117 13.04 -14.76 16.42
N LEU A 118 11.79 -15.10 16.11
CA LEU A 118 10.71 -14.14 15.91
C LEU A 118 9.92 -13.90 17.20
N ASP A 119 9.20 -12.77 17.25
CA ASP A 119 8.32 -12.39 18.36
C ASP A 119 7.02 -13.19 18.42
N ARG A 120 6.67 -13.89 17.35
CA ARG A 120 5.43 -14.65 17.21
C ARG A 120 5.63 -15.84 16.28
N GLU A 121 4.80 -16.84 16.44
CA GLU A 121 4.86 -18.07 15.66
C GLU A 121 4.47 -17.82 14.20
N ILE A 122 5.14 -18.53 13.30
CA ILE A 122 4.83 -18.55 11.88
C ILE A 122 4.67 -19.99 11.40
N THR A 123 3.80 -20.19 10.42
CA THR A 123 3.60 -21.50 9.79
C THR A 123 4.01 -21.42 8.33
N LEU A 124 4.84 -22.38 7.88
CA LEU A 124 5.21 -22.48 6.48
C LEU A 124 4.11 -23.19 5.68
N PRO A 125 3.83 -22.74 4.45
CA PRO A 125 2.92 -23.43 3.55
C PRO A 125 3.52 -24.78 3.13
N SER A 126 2.66 -25.75 2.80
CA SER A 126 3.08 -27.09 2.35
C SER A 126 3.77 -27.10 0.98
N SER A 127 3.65 -26.01 0.22
CA SER A 127 4.26 -25.86 -1.10
C SER A 127 4.58 -24.39 -1.41
N GLY A 128 5.54 -24.20 -2.32
CA GLY A 128 6.02 -22.89 -2.75
C GLY A 128 7.12 -22.30 -1.86
N THR A 129 7.80 -21.29 -2.38
CA THR A 129 8.91 -20.63 -1.69
C THR A 129 8.38 -19.55 -0.76
N THR A 130 8.75 -19.62 0.51
CA THR A 130 8.48 -18.56 1.49
C THR A 130 9.70 -17.68 1.63
N LEU A 131 9.51 -16.37 1.53
CA LEU A 131 10.56 -15.39 1.80
C LEU A 131 10.22 -14.64 3.09
N ILE A 132 11.27 -14.23 3.80
CA ILE A 132 11.17 -13.26 4.89
C ILE A 132 11.88 -11.97 4.46
N SER A 133 11.14 -10.87 4.51
CA SER A 133 11.62 -9.52 4.27
C SER A 133 12.18 -8.95 5.56
N LEU A 134 13.40 -8.46 5.52
CA LEU A 134 14.14 -7.85 6.63
C LEU A 134 14.65 -6.48 6.20
N VAL A 135 15.03 -5.62 7.13
CA VAL A 135 15.70 -4.35 6.83
C VAL A 135 17.20 -4.50 7.10
N ASP A 136 18.03 -4.23 6.09
CA ASP A 136 19.49 -4.26 6.24
C ASP A 136 20.02 -3.01 6.96
N GLY A 137 21.32 -2.99 7.25
CA GLY A 137 21.98 -1.85 7.92
C GLY A 137 21.97 -0.55 7.13
N SER A 138 21.60 -0.57 5.85
CA SER A 138 21.41 0.62 5.01
C SER A 138 19.96 1.11 5.01
N GLY A 139 19.06 0.42 5.72
CA GLY A 139 17.63 0.74 5.75
C GLY A 139 16.84 0.18 4.57
N ASN A 140 17.43 -0.72 3.76
CA ASN A 140 16.75 -1.28 2.59
C ASN A 140 16.04 -2.60 2.93
N PRO A 141 14.82 -2.82 2.40
CA PRO A 141 14.15 -4.11 2.52
C PRO A 141 14.87 -5.17 1.67
N VAL A 142 15.27 -6.26 2.29
CA VAL A 142 15.92 -7.42 1.66
C VAL A 142 15.10 -8.66 1.96
N SER A 143 14.65 -9.35 0.90
CA SER A 143 13.94 -10.63 1.04
C SER A 143 14.93 -11.79 0.96
N VAL A 144 14.85 -12.70 1.93
CA VAL A 144 15.68 -13.91 1.99
C VAL A 144 14.80 -15.15 2.11
N GLU A 145 15.28 -16.28 1.60
CA GLU A 145 14.50 -17.52 1.58
C GLU A 145 14.50 -18.20 2.95
N VAL A 146 13.32 -18.61 3.40
CA VAL A 146 13.14 -19.42 4.60
C VAL A 146 13.37 -20.89 4.26
N GLN A 147 14.36 -21.50 4.91
CA GLN A 147 14.71 -22.91 4.70
C GLN A 147 13.93 -23.86 5.62
N SER A 148 13.73 -23.45 6.88
CA SER A 148 12.99 -24.25 7.86
C SER A 148 12.52 -23.38 9.02
N VAL A 149 11.46 -23.82 9.70
CA VAL A 149 10.98 -23.22 10.95
C VAL A 149 10.94 -24.31 12.03
N THR A 150 11.49 -24.01 13.21
CA THR A 150 11.49 -24.88 14.38
C THR A 150 10.69 -24.21 15.50
N ASP A 151 9.81 -24.98 16.15
CA ASP A 151 8.93 -24.51 17.24
C ASP A 151 8.08 -23.28 16.87
N GLY A 152 7.81 -23.05 15.58
CA GLY A 152 7.09 -21.87 15.08
C GLY A 152 7.87 -20.54 15.15
N LEU A 153 8.88 -20.44 16.02
CA LEU A 153 9.57 -19.18 16.34
C LEU A 153 10.97 -19.04 15.74
N LYS A 154 11.67 -20.16 15.52
CA LYS A 154 13.05 -20.16 15.05
C LYS A 154 13.09 -20.40 13.56
N VAL A 155 13.45 -19.37 12.81
CA VAL A 155 13.44 -19.36 11.34
C VAL A 155 14.87 -19.44 10.83
N LYS A 156 15.19 -20.52 10.11
CA LYS A 156 16.47 -20.66 9.43
C LYS A 156 16.36 -20.09 8.03
N VAL A 157 17.25 -19.17 7.69
CA VAL A 157 17.28 -18.48 6.38
C VAL A 157 18.52 -18.85 5.58
N ASN A 158 18.46 -18.69 4.26
CA ASN A 158 19.60 -18.97 3.40
C ASN A 158 20.82 -18.04 3.69
N ARG A 159 20.56 -16.79 4.08
CA ARG A 159 21.52 -15.76 4.49
C ARG A 159 20.85 -14.78 5.45
N VAL A 160 21.58 -14.32 6.46
CA VAL A 160 21.16 -13.16 7.28
C VAL A 160 21.76 -11.90 6.65
N PRO A 161 20.95 -10.91 6.22
CA PRO A 161 21.48 -9.63 5.73
C PRO A 161 22.29 -8.89 6.80
N ASP A 162 23.29 -8.14 6.38
CA ASP A 162 24.11 -7.33 7.28
C ASP A 162 23.27 -6.22 7.93
N GLY A 163 23.49 -5.97 9.22
CA GLY A 163 22.78 -4.94 9.99
C GLY A 163 21.41 -5.35 10.52
N VAL A 164 20.92 -6.57 10.22
CA VAL A 164 19.77 -7.14 10.94
C VAL A 164 20.15 -7.37 12.39
N ALA A 165 19.35 -6.83 13.31
CA ALA A 165 19.60 -6.85 14.74
C ALA A 165 18.34 -7.27 15.51
N GLU A 166 18.48 -7.36 16.83
CA GLU A 166 17.34 -7.48 17.73
C GLU A 166 16.39 -6.27 17.55
N TYR A 167 15.09 -6.53 17.60
CA TYR A 167 14.00 -5.62 17.29
C TYR A 167 13.93 -5.10 15.85
N SER A 168 14.72 -5.63 14.91
CA SER A 168 14.50 -5.38 13.48
C SER A 168 13.12 -5.89 13.04
N VAL A 169 12.53 -5.20 12.08
CA VAL A 169 11.23 -5.56 11.49
C VAL A 169 11.40 -6.77 10.56
N TRP A 170 10.43 -7.67 10.59
CA TRP A 170 10.30 -8.73 9.59
C TRP A 170 8.88 -8.79 9.00
N GLY A 171 8.79 -9.30 7.77
CA GLY A 171 7.52 -9.59 7.09
C GLY A 171 7.61 -10.83 6.20
N LEU A 172 6.59 -11.69 6.18
CA LEU A 172 6.54 -12.92 5.39
C LEU A 172 5.91 -12.70 4.04
N LYS A 173 6.64 -13.08 2.99
CA LYS A 173 6.12 -13.16 1.62
C LYS A 173 5.82 -14.63 1.32
N LEU A 174 4.54 -14.96 1.39
CA LEU A 174 4.03 -16.29 1.13
C LEU A 174 3.56 -16.39 -0.33
N PRO A 175 3.67 -17.57 -0.97
CA PRO A 175 3.24 -17.76 -2.35
C PRO A 175 1.71 -17.60 -2.53
N THR A 176 0.94 -17.83 -1.46
CA THR A 176 -0.52 -17.73 -1.44
C THR A 176 -1.05 -16.37 -0.99
N LEU A 177 -0.19 -15.50 -0.46
CA LEU A 177 -0.59 -14.21 0.10
C LEU A 177 0.07 -13.06 -0.67
N ARG A 178 -0.75 -12.20 -1.24
CA ARG A 178 -0.28 -10.95 -1.84
C ARG A 178 -0.39 -9.82 -0.84
N GLN A 179 0.76 -9.32 -0.40
CA GLN A 179 0.82 -8.14 0.46
C GLN A 179 0.32 -6.91 -0.29
N ARG A 180 -0.21 -5.95 0.48
CA ARG A 180 -0.88 -4.78 -0.07
C ARG A 180 0.04 -3.59 -0.02
N LEU A 181 -0.01 -2.79 -1.08
CA LEU A 181 0.75 -1.55 -1.19
C LEU A 181 -0.14 -0.39 -0.82
N PHE A 182 0.39 0.53 -0.02
CA PHE A 182 -0.24 1.77 0.38
C PHE A 182 0.68 2.93 0.03
N ARG A 183 0.09 4.10 -0.20
CA ARG A 183 0.80 5.35 -0.49
C ARG A 183 0.48 6.36 0.60
#